data_AF-A0A1V9YBS3-F1
#
_entry.id   AF-A0A1V9YBS3-F1
#
_cell.length_a   1.000
_cell.length_b   1.000
_cell.length_c   1.000
_cell.angle_alpha   90.00
_cell.angle_beta   90.00
_cell.angle_gamma   90.00
#
_symmetry.space_group_name_H-M   'P 1'
#
loop_
_entity.id
_entity.type
_entity.pdbx_description
1 polymer ?
#
loop_
_entity_poly.entity_id
_entity_poly.type
_entity_poly.pdbx_seq_one_letter_code
_entity_poly.pdbx_strand_id
1 'polypeptide(L)'
;GYYYYRPTGDDGQTHAFSANISWILVTFAVVSPMIMQIRQAFTRRENALDAIAEMKSIASNILLANTIWNWGTDGRQKLPADHNPRAKLLIRGLLTDLYTFLTMPTFTRGRHRFTASGIAEAVAYNAQVDTLYQRMMVAFRQLHMQVETMKALGLPPNEASRVNQYHWFLQARFERLCNIKLYRTPQATRSFTRLIILLLPLFYGPYYVYMINSSEGHTSFAFALVMSAMTSLVMIGIFNVEKALEDPFTEEGLDGVQVDVAFRRIFLALDMAYP
;
A
#
# COMPACT_ATOMS: atom_id res chain seq x y z
N GLY A 1 20.00 -42.23 -0.50
CA GLY A 1 20.58 -42.08 -1.84
C GLY A 1 19.58 -41.39 -2.72
N TYR A 2 19.88 -40.17 -3.16
CA TYR A 2 19.11 -39.48 -4.20
C TYR A 2 19.94 -39.52 -5.48
N TYR A 3 19.31 -39.99 -6.55
CA TYR A 3 19.88 -40.26 -7.85
C TYR A 3 20.38 -38.98 -8.52
N TYR A 4 21.71 -38.79 -8.56
CA TYR A 4 22.30 -38.08 -9.70
C TYR A 4 22.31 -39.08 -10.86
N TYR A 5 21.28 -39.03 -11.70
CA TYR A 5 21.32 -39.70 -13.00
C TYR A 5 22.46 -39.04 -13.80
N ARG A 6 23.64 -39.67 -13.81
CA ARG A 6 24.71 -39.34 -14.74
C ARG A 6 24.47 -40.21 -15.97
N PRO A 7 23.83 -39.70 -17.05
CA PRO A 7 23.79 -40.45 -18.28
C PRO A 7 25.24 -40.69 -18.73
N THR A 8 25.68 -41.93 -18.63
CA THR A 8 26.85 -42.44 -19.32
C THR A 8 26.46 -42.55 -20.79
N GLY A 9 27.02 -41.69 -21.63
CA GLY A 9 26.95 -41.89 -23.08
C GLY A 9 27.71 -43.16 -23.46
N ASP A 10 27.43 -43.71 -24.64
CA ASP A 10 28.10 -44.90 -25.19
C ASP A 10 29.65 -44.77 -25.26
N ASP A 11 30.17 -43.55 -25.12
CA ASP A 11 31.60 -43.22 -25.11
C ASP A 11 32.28 -43.38 -23.71
N GLY A 12 31.55 -43.83 -22.69
CA GLY A 12 32.08 -44.01 -21.33
C GLY A 12 32.32 -42.70 -20.55
N GLN A 13 31.97 -41.54 -21.14
CA GLN A 13 32.01 -40.25 -20.46
C GLN A 13 30.72 -39.99 -19.66
N THR A 14 30.88 -39.56 -18.41
CA THR A 14 29.78 -39.14 -17.54
C THR A 14 29.38 -37.71 -17.87
N HIS A 15 28.25 -37.55 -18.56
CA HIS A 15 27.68 -36.21 -18.80
C HIS A 15 26.92 -35.75 -17.56
N ALA A 16 27.55 -34.95 -16.71
CA ALA A 16 26.85 -34.20 -15.68
C ALA A 16 26.26 -32.93 -16.31
N PHE A 17 25.01 -32.60 -16.03
CA PHE A 17 24.43 -31.29 -16.37
C PHE A 17 25.04 -30.23 -15.44
N SER A 18 26.29 -29.85 -15.72
CA SER A 18 27.08 -28.89 -14.97
C SER A 18 27.50 -27.75 -15.89
N ALA A 19 27.27 -26.51 -15.48
CA ALA A 19 27.61 -25.33 -16.27
C ALA A 19 28.26 -24.26 -15.39
N ASN A 20 29.37 -23.69 -15.86
CA ASN A 20 29.97 -22.50 -15.25
C ASN A 20 29.17 -21.26 -15.70
N ILE A 21 28.22 -20.83 -14.88
CA ILE A 21 27.37 -19.67 -15.14
C ILE A 21 27.89 -18.47 -14.36
N SER A 22 27.91 -17.30 -14.98
CA SER A 22 28.22 -16.04 -14.28
C SER A 22 27.15 -15.71 -13.26
N TRP A 23 27.47 -15.94 -11.98
CA TRP A 23 26.59 -15.59 -10.85
C TRP A 23 26.26 -14.11 -10.78
N ILE A 24 27.18 -13.26 -11.20
CA ILE A 24 27.00 -11.82 -11.19
C ILE A 24 25.83 -11.44 -12.10
N LEU A 25 25.76 -12.02 -13.30
CA LEU A 25 24.71 -11.69 -14.27
C LEU A 25 23.33 -12.18 -13.80
N VAL A 26 23.25 -13.42 -13.31
CA VAL A 26 22.00 -14.01 -12.82
C VAL A 26 21.52 -13.28 -11.56
N THR A 27 22.40 -13.02 -10.60
CA THR A 27 22.05 -12.32 -9.36
C THR A 27 21.64 -10.88 -9.65
N PHE A 28 22.38 -10.16 -10.49
CA PHE A 28 22.07 -8.78 -10.84
C PHE A 28 20.71 -8.65 -11.54
N ALA A 29 20.43 -9.51 -12.52
CA ALA A 29 19.16 -9.49 -13.26
C ALA A 29 17.94 -9.72 -12.37
N VAL A 30 18.11 -10.37 -11.21
CA VAL A 30 17.02 -10.76 -10.31
C VAL A 30 16.90 -9.80 -9.13
N VAL A 31 18.02 -9.56 -8.45
CA VAL A 31 18.06 -8.78 -7.21
C VAL A 31 17.77 -7.31 -7.51
N SER A 32 18.23 -6.78 -8.65
CA SER A 32 18.01 -5.37 -9.00
C SER A 32 16.51 -5.03 -9.16
N PRO A 33 15.70 -5.77 -9.94
CA PRO A 33 14.24 -5.57 -9.97
C PRO A 33 13.54 -5.73 -8.63
N MET A 34 14.00 -6.66 -7.78
CA MET A 34 13.43 -6.85 -6.44
C MET A 34 13.70 -5.65 -5.53
N ILE A 35 14.95 -5.17 -5.50
CA ILE A 35 15.33 -3.98 -4.73
C ILE A 35 14.50 -2.77 -5.17
N MET A 36 14.34 -2.59 -6.49
CA MET A 36 13.52 -1.50 -7.03
C MET A 36 12.07 -1.57 -6.54
N GLN A 37 11.46 -2.76 -6.54
CA GLN A 37 10.09 -2.96 -6.07
C GLN A 37 9.94 -2.71 -4.57
N ILE A 38 10.89 -3.19 -3.77
CA ILE A 38 10.94 -2.92 -2.34
C ILE A 38 11.04 -1.41 -2.07
N ARG A 39 11.91 -0.70 -2.79
CA ARG A 39 12.03 0.77 -2.67
C ARG A 39 10.73 1.49 -3.02
N GLN A 40 10.05 1.07 -4.09
CA GLN A 40 8.76 1.63 -4.49
C GLN A 40 7.68 1.37 -3.42
N ALA A 41 7.67 0.17 -2.83
CA ALA A 41 6.76 -0.19 -1.76
C ALA A 41 6.99 0.65 -0.49
N PHE A 42 8.25 0.84 -0.07
CA PHE A 42 8.59 1.76 1.03
C PHE A 42 8.17 3.20 0.74
N THR A 43 8.48 3.72 -0.45
CA THR A 43 8.10 5.08 -0.83
C THR A 43 6.58 5.26 -0.82
N ARG A 44 5.83 4.23 -1.24
CA ARG A 44 4.37 4.22 -1.19
C ARG A 44 3.86 4.30 0.25
N ARG A 45 4.46 3.55 1.17
CA ARG A 45 4.15 3.59 2.61
C ARG A 45 4.39 4.98 3.19
N GLU A 46 5.56 5.57 2.97
CA GLU A 46 5.86 6.92 3.46
C GLU A 46 4.85 7.94 2.93
N ASN A 47 4.53 7.87 1.62
CA ASN A 47 3.51 8.73 1.02
C ASN A 47 2.11 8.55 1.65
N ALA A 48 1.78 7.35 2.16
CA ALA A 48 0.53 7.09 2.86
C ALA A 48 0.55 7.71 4.26
N LEU A 49 1.67 7.60 4.99
CA LEU A 49 1.86 8.21 6.30
C LEU A 49 1.77 9.73 6.23
N ASP A 50 2.45 10.34 5.27
CA ASP A 50 2.38 11.78 5.02
C ASP A 50 0.96 12.23 4.71
N ALA A 51 0.26 11.50 3.83
CA ALA A 51 -1.11 11.83 3.47
C ALA A 51 -2.08 11.68 4.66
N ILE A 52 -1.90 10.69 5.53
CA ILE A 52 -2.68 10.56 6.78
C ILE A 52 -2.38 11.71 7.75
N ALA A 53 -1.12 12.11 7.89
CA ALA A 53 -0.73 13.21 8.76
C ALA A 53 -1.31 14.55 8.29
N GLU A 54 -1.21 14.85 6.99
CA GLU A 54 -1.80 16.04 6.36
C GLU A 54 -3.33 16.01 6.49
N MET A 55 -3.97 14.87 6.17
CA MET A 55 -5.41 14.69 6.32
C MET A 55 -5.87 14.97 7.75
N LYS A 56 -5.19 14.40 8.76
CA LYS A 56 -5.49 14.66 10.18
C LYS A 56 -5.43 16.15 10.48
N SER A 57 -4.33 16.81 10.09
CA SER A 57 -4.12 18.24 10.34
C SER A 57 -5.24 19.08 9.71
N ILE A 58 -5.55 18.83 8.43
CA ILE A 58 -6.56 19.58 7.70
C ILE A 58 -7.96 19.32 8.29
N ALA A 59 -8.30 18.06 8.61
CA ALA A 59 -9.59 17.72 9.23
C ALA A 59 -9.80 18.45 10.56
N SER A 60 -8.78 18.46 11.43
CA SER A 60 -8.83 19.22 12.68
C SER A 60 -8.97 20.72 12.43
N ASN A 61 -8.24 21.28 11.47
CA ASN A 61 -8.32 22.71 11.14
C ASN A 61 -9.68 23.10 10.54
N ILE A 62 -10.32 22.23 9.75
CA ILE A 62 -11.69 22.47 9.28
C ILE A 62 -12.65 22.48 10.47
N LEU A 63 -12.52 21.55 11.43
CA LEU A 63 -13.35 21.56 12.62
C LEU A 63 -13.15 22.85 13.43
N LEU A 64 -11.91 23.23 13.71
CA LEU A 64 -11.58 24.48 14.41
C LEU A 64 -12.07 25.72 13.65
N ALA A 65 -12.07 25.68 12.32
CA ALA A 65 -12.64 26.74 11.49
C ALA A 65 -14.15 26.88 11.71
N ASN A 66 -14.87 25.77 11.80
CA ASN A 66 -16.30 25.80 12.08
C ASN A 66 -16.56 26.19 13.55
N THR A 67 -15.75 25.77 14.52
CA THR A 67 -16.05 25.87 15.96
C THR A 67 -15.46 27.08 16.69
N ILE A 68 -14.32 27.62 16.24
CA ILE A 68 -13.60 28.70 16.95
C ILE A 68 -13.47 29.95 16.09
N TRP A 69 -13.31 29.82 14.78
CA TRP A 69 -13.01 30.97 13.91
C TRP A 69 -14.09 32.04 14.02
N ASN A 70 -13.66 33.24 14.42
CA ASN A 70 -14.52 34.38 14.68
C ASN A 70 -14.25 35.45 13.61
N TRP A 71 -15.31 35.97 12.99
CA TRP A 71 -15.26 37.00 11.94
C TRP A 71 -15.90 38.33 12.36
N GLY A 72 -15.86 38.64 13.65
CA GLY A 72 -16.29 39.95 14.17
C GLY A 72 -17.78 40.04 14.45
N THR A 73 -18.34 41.24 14.27
CA THR A 73 -19.61 41.72 14.86
C THR A 73 -20.81 40.79 14.62
N ASP A 74 -21.00 39.85 15.55
CA ASP A 74 -22.19 39.04 15.86
C ASP A 74 -22.77 38.12 14.77
N GLY A 75 -22.05 37.86 13.68
CA GLY A 75 -22.47 36.86 12.68
C GLY A 75 -22.46 35.43 13.22
N ARG A 76 -21.46 35.08 14.04
CA ARG A 76 -21.26 33.72 14.56
C ARG A 76 -22.31 33.29 15.58
N GLN A 77 -22.79 34.21 16.43
CA GLN A 77 -23.83 33.93 17.43
C GLN A 77 -25.18 33.57 16.79
N LYS A 78 -25.39 33.99 15.53
CA LYS A 78 -26.60 33.69 14.75
C LYS A 78 -26.54 32.31 14.08
N LEU A 79 -25.42 31.59 14.18
CA LEU A 79 -25.34 30.24 13.64
C LEU A 79 -26.33 29.31 14.35
N PRO A 80 -26.92 28.35 13.62
CA PRO A 80 -27.72 27.30 14.23
C PRO A 80 -26.91 26.55 15.28
N ALA A 81 -27.54 26.17 16.41
CA ALA A 81 -26.89 25.39 17.46
C ALA A 81 -26.29 24.06 16.95
N ASP A 82 -26.89 23.49 15.89
CA ASP A 82 -26.42 22.26 15.23
C ASP A 82 -25.20 22.47 14.31
N HIS A 83 -24.81 23.69 13.97
CA HIS A 83 -23.71 23.95 13.02
C HIS A 83 -22.40 23.27 13.43
N ASN A 84 -21.98 23.47 14.69
CA ASN A 84 -20.73 22.92 15.22
C ASN A 84 -20.79 21.38 15.37
N PRO A 85 -21.82 20.78 16.03
CA PRO A 85 -21.97 19.33 16.08
C PRO A 85 -22.02 18.68 14.70
N ARG A 86 -22.71 19.32 13.75
CA ARG A 86 -22.83 18.81 12.38
C ARG A 86 -21.50 18.83 11.64
N ALA A 87 -20.70 19.89 11.76
CA ALA A 87 -19.35 19.90 11.19
C ALA A 87 -18.49 18.73 11.71
N LYS A 88 -18.50 18.50 13.03
CA LYS A 88 -17.81 17.34 13.64
C LYS A 88 -18.34 16.01 13.10
N LEU A 89 -19.66 15.84 13.02
CA LEU A 89 -20.30 14.63 12.51
C LEU A 89 -19.92 14.35 11.05
N LEU A 90 -19.90 15.37 10.19
CA LEU A 90 -19.51 15.23 8.78
C LEU A 90 -18.06 14.81 8.62
N ILE A 91 -17.14 15.44 9.37
CA ILE A 91 -15.72 15.09 9.35
C ILE A 91 -15.51 13.68 9.89
N ARG A 92 -16.20 13.32 10.98
CA ARG A 92 -16.12 11.97 11.55
C ARG A 92 -16.65 10.93 10.57
N GLY A 93 -17.78 11.18 9.93
CA GLY A 93 -18.36 10.31 8.90
C GLY A 93 -17.41 10.10 7.72
N LEU A 94 -16.78 11.17 7.23
CA LEU A 94 -15.75 11.09 6.19
C LEU A 94 -14.59 10.17 6.61
N LEU A 95 -14.04 10.40 7.80
CA LEU A 95 -12.93 9.60 8.32
C LEU A 95 -13.32 8.14 8.55
N THR A 96 -14.54 7.88 9.01
CA THR A 96 -15.05 6.51 9.17
C THR A 96 -15.19 5.81 7.82
N ASP A 97 -15.76 6.47 6.82
CA ASP A 97 -15.90 5.89 5.48
C ASP A 97 -14.53 5.62 4.84
N LEU A 98 -13.56 6.51 5.06
CA LEU A 98 -12.19 6.31 4.55
C LEU A 98 -11.48 5.19 5.30
N TYR A 99 -11.64 5.11 6.62
CA TYR A 99 -11.14 4.00 7.42
C TYR A 99 -11.68 2.67 6.88
N THR A 100 -13.00 2.56 6.68
CA THR A 100 -13.62 1.37 6.12
C THR A 100 -13.05 1.04 4.75
N PHE A 101 -12.85 2.04 3.89
CA PHE A 101 -12.24 1.82 2.57
C PHE A 101 -10.79 1.33 2.65
N LEU A 102 -9.96 1.91 3.53
CA LEU A 102 -8.54 1.55 3.64
C LEU A 102 -8.33 0.15 4.23
N THR A 103 -9.22 -0.29 5.13
CA THR A 103 -9.18 -1.62 5.76
C THR A 103 -9.84 -2.71 4.91
N MET A 104 -10.48 -2.36 3.79
CA MET A 104 -11.02 -3.37 2.87
C MET A 104 -9.93 -4.31 2.33
N PRO A 105 -10.29 -5.59 2.09
CA PRO A 105 -9.39 -6.55 1.48
C PRO A 105 -9.07 -6.15 0.04
N THR A 106 -7.91 -6.56 -0.46
CA THR A 106 -7.50 -6.21 -1.82
C THR A 106 -8.30 -6.98 -2.87
N PHE A 107 -9.09 -6.29 -3.69
CA PHE A 107 -9.89 -6.87 -4.78
C PHE A 107 -9.36 -6.55 -6.19
N THR A 108 -8.15 -5.99 -6.31
CA THR A 108 -7.53 -5.59 -7.61
C THR A 108 -6.43 -6.53 -8.13
N ARG A 109 -6.22 -7.69 -7.48
CA ARG A 109 -5.24 -8.72 -7.91
C ARG A 109 -5.61 -9.37 -9.25
N GLY A 110 -4.64 -9.96 -9.94
CA GLY A 110 -4.85 -10.67 -11.22
C GLY A 110 -5.98 -11.71 -11.18
N ARG A 111 -6.11 -12.49 -10.08
CA ARG A 111 -7.22 -13.45 -9.93
C ARG A 111 -8.61 -12.81 -10.10
N HIS A 112 -8.79 -11.57 -9.64
CA HIS A 112 -10.08 -10.88 -9.74
C HIS A 112 -10.40 -10.38 -11.15
N ARG A 113 -9.45 -10.49 -12.09
CA ARG A 113 -9.64 -10.19 -13.50
C ARG A 113 -9.77 -11.43 -14.37
N PHE A 114 -9.21 -12.57 -13.92
CA PHE A 114 -9.05 -13.76 -14.75
C PHE A 114 -9.82 -14.99 -14.26
N THR A 115 -10.35 -15.01 -13.03
CA THR A 115 -11.16 -16.14 -12.51
C THR A 115 -12.61 -15.73 -12.30
N ALA A 116 -13.56 -16.60 -12.64
CA ALA A 116 -15.00 -16.31 -12.49
C ALA A 116 -15.38 -15.96 -11.03
N SER A 117 -14.85 -16.71 -10.06
CA SER A 117 -15.07 -16.43 -8.63
C SER A 117 -14.45 -15.10 -8.19
N GLY A 118 -13.24 -14.77 -8.69
CA GLY A 118 -12.57 -13.52 -8.35
C GLY A 118 -13.22 -12.30 -8.99
N ILE A 119 -13.80 -12.45 -10.19
CA ILE A 119 -14.57 -11.40 -10.85
C ILE A 119 -15.84 -11.11 -10.04
N ALA A 120 -16.58 -12.14 -9.62
CA ALA A 120 -17.77 -11.97 -8.78
C ALA A 120 -17.43 -11.28 -7.44
N GLU A 121 -16.34 -11.68 -6.79
CA GLU A 121 -15.83 -11.04 -5.58
C GLU A 121 -15.52 -9.55 -5.81
N ALA A 122 -14.81 -9.20 -6.90
CA ALA A 122 -14.50 -7.81 -7.21
C ALA A 122 -15.73 -6.95 -7.53
N VAL A 123 -16.74 -7.51 -8.21
CA VAL A 123 -18.00 -6.79 -8.47
C VAL A 123 -18.69 -6.41 -7.16
N ALA A 124 -18.74 -7.34 -6.20
CA ALA A 124 -19.34 -7.08 -4.89
C ALA A 124 -18.60 -5.95 -4.14
N TYR A 125 -17.27 -5.99 -4.10
CA TYR A 125 -16.48 -4.94 -3.44
C TYR A 125 -16.54 -3.59 -4.19
N ASN A 126 -16.55 -3.57 -5.53
CA ASN A 126 -16.66 -2.34 -6.29
C ASN A 126 -17.97 -1.60 -5.98
N ALA A 127 -19.10 -2.31 -5.86
CA ALA A 127 -20.38 -1.68 -5.48
C ALA A 127 -20.31 -1.04 -4.09
N GLN A 128 -19.64 -1.69 -3.14
CA GLN A 128 -19.43 -1.14 -1.80
C GLN A 128 -18.53 0.10 -1.85
N VAL A 129 -17.46 0.06 -2.65
CA VAL A 129 -16.54 1.17 -2.86
C VAL A 129 -17.25 2.38 -3.47
N ASP A 130 -18.05 2.18 -4.52
CA ASP A 130 -18.82 3.25 -5.15
C ASP A 130 -19.75 3.92 -4.14
N THR A 131 -20.39 3.12 -3.29
CA THR A 131 -21.26 3.63 -2.21
C THR A 131 -20.47 4.50 -1.23
N LEU A 132 -19.26 4.10 -0.84
CA LEU A 132 -18.40 4.90 0.05
C LEU A 132 -17.98 6.21 -0.61
N TYR A 133 -17.53 6.20 -1.87
CA TYR A 133 -17.18 7.43 -2.60
C TYR A 133 -18.37 8.40 -2.68
N GLN A 134 -19.57 7.89 -2.97
CA GLN A 134 -20.78 8.72 -3.00
C GLN A 134 -21.08 9.34 -1.64
N ARG A 135 -21.00 8.56 -0.56
CA ARG A 135 -21.20 9.06 0.81
C ARG A 135 -20.17 10.12 1.19
N MET A 136 -18.90 9.91 0.86
CA MET A 136 -17.84 10.90 1.06
C MET A 136 -18.12 12.19 0.30
N MET A 137 -18.50 12.09 -0.98
CA MET A 137 -18.80 13.26 -1.81
C MET A 137 -20.01 14.05 -1.28
N VAL A 138 -21.04 13.35 -0.80
CA VAL A 138 -22.18 13.99 -0.13
C VAL A 138 -21.74 14.73 1.14
N ALA A 139 -20.85 14.14 1.95
CA ALA A 139 -20.32 14.78 3.15
C ALA A 139 -19.46 16.02 2.82
N PHE A 140 -18.58 15.95 1.81
CA PHE A 140 -17.84 17.12 1.31
C PHE A 140 -18.75 18.23 0.81
N ARG A 141 -19.82 17.88 0.07
CA ARG A 141 -20.84 18.86 -0.33
C ARG A 141 -21.50 19.52 0.87
N GLN A 142 -21.85 18.74 1.89
CA GLN A 142 -22.47 19.26 3.12
C GLN A 142 -21.51 20.15 3.93
N LEU A 143 -20.20 19.86 3.94
CA LEU A 143 -19.19 20.75 4.53
C LEU A 143 -19.10 22.09 3.79
N HIS A 144 -19.14 22.09 2.46
CA HIS A 144 -19.21 23.34 1.70
C HIS A 144 -20.49 24.14 2.01
N MET A 145 -21.63 23.47 2.19
CA MET A 145 -22.87 24.13 2.61
C MET A 145 -22.79 24.76 4.01
N GLN A 146 -21.95 24.24 4.91
CA GLN A 146 -21.69 24.90 6.21
C GLN A 146 -21.04 26.28 5.99
N VAL A 147 -20.10 26.38 5.05
CA VAL A 147 -19.46 27.66 4.70
C VAL A 147 -20.46 28.62 4.08
N GLU A 148 -21.36 28.15 3.22
CA GLU A 148 -22.43 29.00 2.68
C GLU A 148 -23.38 29.51 3.77
N THR A 149 -23.63 28.71 4.80
CA THR A 149 -24.40 29.15 5.99
C THR A 149 -23.65 30.25 6.75
N MET A 150 -22.34 30.11 6.95
CA MET A 150 -21.51 31.14 7.59
C MET A 150 -21.48 32.43 6.76
N LYS A 151 -21.35 32.32 5.43
CA LYS A 151 -21.39 33.47 4.50
C LYS A 151 -22.71 34.23 4.56
N ALA A 152 -23.84 33.52 4.58
CA ALA A 152 -25.16 34.13 4.71
C ALA A 152 -25.31 34.95 6.01
N LEU A 153 -24.52 34.64 7.04
CA LEU A 153 -24.49 35.33 8.33
C LEU A 153 -23.32 36.33 8.46
N GLY A 154 -22.70 36.70 7.35
CA GLY A 154 -21.71 37.78 7.30
C GLY A 154 -20.24 37.34 7.33
N LEU A 155 -19.93 36.05 7.14
CA LEU A 155 -18.53 35.63 6.94
C LEU A 155 -17.96 36.29 5.68
N PRO A 156 -16.85 37.03 5.77
CA PRO A 156 -16.22 37.67 4.63
C PRO A 156 -15.83 36.67 3.51
N PRO A 157 -15.96 37.04 2.22
CA PRO A 157 -15.68 36.12 1.11
C PRO A 157 -14.24 35.58 1.09
N ASN A 158 -13.26 36.38 1.53
CA ASN A 158 -11.85 35.98 1.62
C ASN A 158 -11.63 34.89 2.69
N GLU A 159 -12.29 34.98 3.84
CA GLU A 159 -12.24 33.95 4.88
C GLU A 159 -12.97 32.68 4.45
N ALA A 160 -14.15 32.82 3.84
CA ALA A 160 -14.90 31.70 3.29
C ALA A 160 -14.10 30.94 2.22
N SER A 161 -13.40 31.66 1.34
CA SER A 161 -12.50 31.07 0.36
C SER A 161 -11.39 30.25 1.00
N ARG A 162 -10.87 30.67 2.16
CA ARG A 162 -9.82 29.94 2.88
C ARG A 162 -10.35 28.63 3.48
N VAL A 163 -11.57 28.62 4.03
CA VAL A 163 -12.21 27.39 4.52
C VAL A 163 -12.49 26.42 3.37
N ASN A 164 -12.99 26.91 2.23
CA ASN A 164 -13.19 26.10 1.03
C ASN A 164 -11.87 25.53 0.50
N GLN A 165 -10.76 26.28 0.59
CA GLN A 165 -9.44 25.76 0.25
C GLN A 165 -9.04 24.59 1.16
N TYR A 166 -9.34 24.64 2.46
CA TYR A 166 -9.11 23.51 3.37
C TYR A 166 -9.96 22.29 3.01
N HIS A 167 -11.23 22.47 2.62
CA HIS A 167 -12.05 21.37 2.12
C HIS A 167 -11.45 20.70 0.89
N TRP A 168 -10.99 21.49 -0.08
CA TRP A 168 -10.30 20.96 -1.26
C TRP A 168 -9.02 20.21 -0.89
N PHE A 169 -8.19 20.76 0.00
CA PHE A 169 -7.00 20.07 0.47
C PHE A 169 -7.33 18.74 1.15
N LEU A 170 -8.37 18.70 1.99
CA LEU A 170 -8.80 17.47 2.65
C LEU A 170 -9.24 16.44 1.61
N GLN A 171 -10.09 16.83 0.66
CA GLN A 171 -10.56 15.96 -0.41
C GLN A 171 -9.39 15.42 -1.24
N ALA A 172 -8.41 16.26 -1.57
CA ALA A 172 -7.23 15.82 -2.31
C ALA A 172 -6.40 14.77 -1.54
N ARG A 173 -6.31 14.86 -0.20
CA ARG A 173 -5.64 13.83 0.62
C ARG A 173 -6.43 12.53 0.69
N PHE A 174 -7.76 12.61 0.78
CA PHE A 174 -8.64 11.43 0.70
C PHE A 174 -8.44 10.69 -0.63
N GLU A 175 -8.53 11.39 -1.76
CA GLU A 175 -8.30 10.82 -3.09
C GLU A 175 -6.88 10.24 -3.22
N ARG A 176 -5.87 10.91 -2.67
CA ARG A 176 -4.49 10.39 -2.64
C ARG A 176 -4.41 9.06 -1.89
N LEU A 177 -4.99 8.96 -0.70
CA LEU A 177 -5.03 7.72 0.07
C LEU A 177 -5.78 6.62 -0.68
N CYS A 178 -6.91 6.95 -1.30
CA CYS A 178 -7.66 6.00 -2.10
C CYS A 178 -6.86 5.47 -3.30
N ASN A 179 -6.14 6.36 -3.99
CA ASN A 179 -5.22 5.97 -5.08
C ASN A 179 -4.08 5.07 -4.57
N ILE A 180 -3.52 5.38 -3.40
CA ILE A 180 -2.52 4.53 -2.73
C ILE A 180 -3.11 3.20 -2.26
N LYS A 181 -4.43 3.02 -2.12
CA LYS A 181 -5.02 1.70 -1.88
C LYS A 181 -5.26 0.94 -3.18
N LEU A 182 -5.86 1.59 -4.18
CA LEU A 182 -6.31 0.94 -5.42
C LEU A 182 -5.16 0.59 -6.38
N TYR A 183 -4.27 1.54 -6.64
CA TYR A 183 -3.24 1.44 -7.68
C TYR A 183 -1.92 0.98 -7.09
N ARG A 184 -1.78 -0.34 -6.88
CA ARG A 184 -0.59 -1.02 -6.33
C ARG A 184 0.61 -1.00 -7.27
N THR A 185 1.76 -1.49 -6.78
CA THR A 185 2.93 -1.74 -7.64
C THR A 185 2.47 -2.49 -8.91
N PRO A 186 3.02 -2.15 -10.10
CA PRO A 186 2.54 -2.70 -11.36
C PRO A 186 2.42 -4.23 -11.31
N GLN A 187 1.30 -4.77 -11.80
CA GLN A 187 1.08 -6.23 -11.79
C GLN A 187 2.17 -6.97 -12.59
N ALA A 188 2.62 -6.39 -13.71
CA ALA A 188 3.64 -6.99 -14.57
C ALA A 188 4.96 -7.23 -13.83
N THR A 189 5.45 -6.26 -13.06
CA THR A 189 6.73 -6.40 -12.34
C THR A 189 6.65 -7.47 -11.26
N ARG A 190 5.52 -7.54 -10.55
CA ARG A 190 5.28 -8.57 -9.52
C ARG A 190 5.17 -9.97 -10.10
N SER A 191 4.44 -10.12 -11.20
CA SER A 191 4.34 -11.38 -11.93
C SER A 191 5.71 -11.82 -12.45
N PHE A 192 6.50 -10.88 -12.96
CA PHE A 192 7.87 -11.12 -13.41
C PHE A 192 8.77 -11.61 -12.26
N THR A 193 8.76 -10.95 -11.10
CA THR A 193 9.54 -11.40 -9.93
C THR A 193 9.18 -12.83 -9.53
N ARG A 194 7.87 -13.13 -9.45
CA ARG A 194 7.39 -14.47 -9.05
C ARG A 194 7.84 -15.54 -10.04
N LEU A 195 7.78 -15.25 -11.33
CA LEU A 195 8.24 -16.15 -12.38
C LEU A 195 9.75 -16.37 -12.29
N ILE A 196 10.52 -15.31 -12.07
CA ILE A 196 11.97 -15.39 -11.91
C ILE A 196 12.37 -16.26 -10.71
N ILE A 197 11.73 -16.07 -9.55
CA ILE A 197 11.99 -16.91 -8.36
C ILE A 197 11.74 -18.39 -8.66
N LEU A 198 10.71 -18.69 -9.47
CA LEU A 198 10.39 -20.05 -9.87
C LEU A 198 11.40 -20.65 -10.86
N LEU A 199 11.92 -19.84 -11.79
CA LEU A 199 12.87 -20.30 -12.82
C LEU A 199 14.32 -20.40 -12.30
N LEU A 200 14.73 -19.56 -11.36
CA LEU A 200 16.10 -19.47 -10.86
C LEU A 200 16.71 -20.79 -10.37
N PRO A 201 15.98 -21.65 -9.62
CA PRO A 201 16.51 -22.95 -9.21
C PRO A 201 17.00 -23.82 -10.37
N LEU A 202 16.43 -23.68 -11.57
CA LEU A 202 16.88 -24.40 -12.78
C LEU A 202 18.28 -23.98 -13.24
N PHE A 203 18.69 -22.74 -12.97
CA PHE A 203 20.03 -22.23 -13.28
C PHE A 203 21.02 -22.48 -12.15
N TYR A 204 20.57 -22.44 -10.89
CA TYR A 204 21.44 -22.67 -9.73
C TYR A 204 21.83 -24.14 -9.54
N GLY A 205 20.92 -25.08 -9.82
CA GLY A 205 21.19 -26.51 -9.72
C GLY A 205 22.45 -26.97 -10.48
N PRO A 206 22.55 -26.70 -11.80
CA PRO A 206 23.71 -27.07 -12.62
C PRO A 206 25.01 -26.42 -12.15
N TYR A 207 24.94 -25.21 -11.62
CA TYR A 207 26.10 -24.53 -11.06
C TYR A 207 26.61 -25.22 -9.78
N TYR A 208 25.71 -25.60 -8.87
CA TYR A 208 26.13 -26.31 -7.66
C TYR A 208 26.80 -27.65 -7.96
N VAL A 209 26.36 -28.32 -9.03
CA VAL A 209 27.02 -29.53 -9.56
C VAL A 209 28.39 -29.22 -10.17
N TYR A 210 28.50 -28.13 -10.94
CA TYR A 210 29.78 -27.65 -11.47
C TYR A 210 30.79 -27.40 -10.34
N MET A 211 30.38 -26.70 -9.28
CA MET A 211 31.22 -26.34 -8.14
C MET A 211 31.79 -27.56 -7.37
N ILE A 212 31.11 -28.71 -7.41
CA ILE A 212 31.60 -29.96 -6.82
C ILE A 212 32.61 -30.66 -7.74
N ASN A 213 32.43 -30.56 -9.07
CA ASN A 213 33.22 -31.30 -10.06
C ASN A 213 34.43 -30.51 -10.61
N SER A 214 34.47 -29.18 -10.43
CA SER A 214 35.52 -28.31 -10.97
C SER A 214 36.86 -28.50 -10.25
N SER A 215 37.95 -28.64 -11.01
CA SER A 215 39.33 -28.84 -10.50
C SER A 215 39.88 -27.66 -9.71
N GLU A 216 39.35 -26.45 -9.92
CA GLU A 216 39.71 -25.24 -9.18
C GLU A 216 38.98 -25.11 -7.84
N GLY A 217 37.86 -25.82 -7.68
CA GLY A 217 36.99 -25.74 -6.51
C GLY A 217 36.77 -27.12 -5.92
N HIS A 218 37.70 -27.62 -5.09
CA HIS A 218 37.48 -28.79 -4.25
C HIS A 218 36.48 -28.49 -3.12
N THR A 219 35.24 -28.11 -3.47
CA THR A 219 34.18 -27.87 -2.49
C THR A 219 33.43 -29.16 -2.20
N SER A 220 33.05 -29.36 -0.94
CA SER A 220 32.33 -30.56 -0.53
C SER A 220 30.86 -30.49 -0.96
N PHE A 221 30.22 -31.67 -1.11
CA PHE A 221 28.77 -31.74 -1.29
C PHE A 221 28.01 -30.97 -0.20
N ALA A 222 28.51 -31.03 1.05
CA ALA A 222 27.94 -30.29 2.17
C ALA A 222 27.97 -28.77 1.92
N PHE A 223 29.06 -28.23 1.36
CA PHE A 223 29.16 -26.81 1.01
C PHE A 223 28.14 -26.42 -0.07
N ALA A 224 28.00 -27.22 -1.14
CA ALA A 224 27.02 -26.96 -2.19
C ALA A 224 25.57 -26.99 -1.66
N LEU A 225 25.26 -27.93 -0.76
CA LEU A 225 23.95 -28.03 -0.12
C LEU A 225 23.66 -26.81 0.77
N VAL A 226 24.62 -26.39 1.59
CA VAL A 226 24.50 -25.18 2.42
C VAL A 226 24.30 -23.94 1.55
N MET A 227 25.08 -23.79 0.48
CA MET A 227 24.94 -22.68 -0.46
C MET A 227 23.56 -22.67 -1.14
N SER A 228 23.06 -23.83 -1.56
CA SER A 228 21.71 -23.95 -2.14
C SER A 228 20.61 -23.59 -1.14
N ALA A 229 20.76 -23.99 0.13
CA ALA A 229 19.81 -23.64 1.18
C ALA A 229 19.83 -22.13 1.46
N MET A 230 21.02 -21.52 1.55
CA MET A 230 21.19 -20.09 1.78
C MET A 230 20.59 -19.24 0.65
N THR A 231 20.86 -19.56 -0.61
CA THR A 231 20.32 -18.78 -1.76
C THR A 231 18.80 -18.88 -1.83
N SER A 232 18.24 -20.07 -1.55
CA SER A 232 16.79 -20.27 -1.49
C SER A 232 16.17 -19.45 -0.35
N LEU A 233 16.78 -19.48 0.83
CA LEU A 233 16.33 -18.70 1.99
C LEU A 233 16.36 -17.20 1.70
N VAL A 234 17.44 -16.69 1.09
CA VAL A 234 17.56 -15.28 0.72
C VAL A 234 16.49 -14.88 -0.30
N MET A 235 16.27 -15.67 -1.35
CA MET A 235 15.25 -15.36 -2.36
C MET A 235 13.83 -15.38 -1.80
N ILE A 236 13.49 -16.37 -0.97
CA ILE A 236 12.19 -16.44 -0.30
C ILE A 236 12.03 -15.26 0.68
N GLY A 237 13.09 -14.91 1.42
CA GLY A 237 13.09 -13.78 2.34
C GLY A 237 12.78 -12.45 1.64
N ILE A 238 13.51 -12.15 0.55
CA ILE A 238 13.30 -10.92 -0.24
C ILE A 238 11.89 -10.88 -0.82
N PHE A 239 11.40 -12.00 -1.35
CA PHE A 239 10.04 -12.10 -1.89
C PHE A 239 8.96 -11.85 -0.83
N ASN A 240 9.15 -12.40 0.37
CA ASN A 240 8.23 -12.20 1.49
C ASN A 240 8.21 -10.74 1.94
N VAL A 241 9.37 -10.07 1.98
CA VAL A 241 9.46 -8.62 2.26
C VAL A 241 8.72 -7.81 1.20
N GLU A 242 8.93 -8.10 -0.08
CA GLU A 242 8.19 -7.43 -1.18
C GLU A 242 6.67 -7.59 -1.01
N LYS A 243 6.22 -8.82 -0.72
CA LYS A 243 4.80 -9.13 -0.51
C LYS A 243 4.22 -8.40 0.70
N ALA A 244 4.95 -8.37 1.82
CA ALA A 244 4.51 -7.73 3.06
C ALA A 244 4.40 -6.20 2.95
N LEU A 245 5.22 -5.57 2.09
CA LEU A 245 5.24 -4.12 1.90
C LEU A 245 4.30 -3.63 0.77
N GLU A 246 3.70 -4.54 -0.01
CA GLU A 246 2.95 -4.20 -1.22
C GLU A 246 1.70 -3.34 -0.94
N ASP A 247 0.92 -3.71 0.08
CA ASP A 247 -0.22 -2.93 0.56
C ASP A 247 0.14 -2.34 1.94
N PRO A 248 0.35 -1.01 2.03
CA PRO A 248 0.74 -0.39 3.28
C PRO A 248 -0.39 -0.40 4.33
N PHE A 249 -1.63 -0.71 3.96
CA PHE A 249 -2.79 -0.67 4.86
C PHE A 249 -3.22 -2.05 5.37
N THR A 250 -2.53 -3.12 5.00
CA THR A 250 -2.82 -4.47 5.52
C THR A 250 -2.04 -4.76 6.80
N GLU A 251 -2.65 -5.50 7.72
CA GLU A 251 -2.01 -5.98 8.95
C GLU A 251 -1.07 -7.18 8.73
N GLU A 252 -0.95 -7.70 7.50
CA GLU A 252 -0.09 -8.86 7.20
C GLU A 252 1.41 -8.58 7.45
N GLY A 253 1.84 -7.31 7.40
CA GLY A 253 3.23 -6.90 7.59
C GLY A 253 3.48 -6.22 8.93
N LEU A 254 4.63 -6.52 9.55
CA LEU A 254 5.07 -5.84 10.79
C LEU A 254 5.27 -4.33 10.61
N ASP A 255 5.65 -3.91 9.40
CA ASP A 255 5.98 -2.53 9.06
C ASP A 255 4.83 -1.79 8.34
N GLY A 256 3.61 -2.33 8.34
CA GLY A 256 2.44 -1.66 7.78
C GLY A 256 2.10 -0.35 8.49
N VAL A 257 1.26 0.47 7.86
CA VAL A 257 0.64 1.62 8.52
C VAL A 257 -0.36 1.11 9.54
N GLN A 258 -0.20 1.48 10.81
CA GLN A 258 -1.16 1.13 11.88
C GLN A 258 -2.43 1.98 11.76
N VAL A 259 -3.30 1.61 10.82
CA VAL A 259 -4.50 2.38 10.45
C VAL A 259 -5.42 2.59 11.66
N ASP A 260 -5.68 1.56 12.47
CA ASP A 260 -6.55 1.68 13.65
C ASP A 260 -6.02 2.67 14.68
N VAL A 261 -4.74 2.60 14.98
CA VAL A 261 -4.08 3.50 15.93
C VAL A 261 -4.09 4.93 15.39
N ALA A 262 -3.80 5.10 14.09
CA ALA A 262 -3.82 6.41 13.45
C ALA A 262 -5.22 7.03 13.49
N PHE A 263 -6.25 6.33 13.02
CA PHE A 263 -7.62 6.84 12.99
C PHE A 263 -8.19 7.05 14.39
N ARG A 264 -7.90 6.17 15.36
CA ARG A 264 -8.25 6.39 16.77
C ARG A 264 -7.67 7.70 17.29
N ARG A 265 -6.39 7.99 17.02
CA ARG A 265 -5.75 9.27 17.41
C ARG A 265 -6.37 10.47 16.70
N ILE A 266 -6.85 10.32 15.47
CA ILE A 266 -7.58 11.38 14.74
C ILE A 266 -8.92 11.65 15.42
N PHE A 267 -9.71 10.61 15.68
CA PHE A 267 -11.01 10.76 16.35
C PHE A 267 -10.85 11.41 17.73
N LEU A 268 -9.89 10.98 18.53
CA LEU A 268 -9.58 11.64 19.81
C LEU A 268 -9.19 13.12 19.63
N ALA A 269 -8.44 13.47 18.60
CA ALA A 269 -8.09 14.87 18.33
C ALA A 269 -9.33 15.72 17.97
N LEU A 270 -10.28 15.16 17.21
CA LEU A 270 -11.55 15.84 16.92
C LEU A 270 -12.42 15.99 18.17
N ASP A 271 -12.45 14.97 19.02
CA ASP A 271 -13.18 15.00 20.28
C ASP A 271 -12.56 16.03 21.26
N MET A 272 -11.24 16.22 21.25
CA MET A 272 -10.59 17.28 22.02
C MET A 272 -10.82 18.68 21.42
N ALA A 273 -10.89 18.80 20.09
CA ALA A 273 -11.13 20.08 19.42
C ALA A 273 -12.56 20.61 19.60
N TYR A 274 -13.54 19.72 19.73
CA TYR A 274 -14.92 20.03 20.07
C TYR A 274 -15.50 18.87 20.87
N PRO A 275 -15.53 18.94 22.22
CA PRO A 275 -16.03 17.88 23.10
C PRO A 275 -17.45 17.44 22.75
#